data_AF-A0A3D5Q319-F1
#
_entry.id   AF-A0A3D5Q319-F1
#
_cell.length_a   1.000
_cell.length_b   1.000
_cell.length_c   1.000
_cell.angle_alpha   90.00
_cell.angle_beta   90.00
_cell.angle_gamma   90.00
#
_symmetry.space_group_name_H-M   'P 1'
#
loop_
_entity.id
_entity.type
_entity.pdbx_description
1 polymer ?
#
loop_
_entity_poly.entity_id
_entity_poly.type
_entity_poly.pdbx_seq_one_letter_code
_entity_poly.pdbx_strand_id
1 'polypeptide(L)'
;MMNHETMTAAILTAKNDKGYTWEQLASEIGMSPVWTASCSYAMNTMLAEQAESLCRILDLGEDVARALQTCPHKAWGASVPTDPLIYRLYEATMIYGQSVKDIVHEKFGDGIMSAIDYRMFVDRVEDPKGDRVVITLDGKFLPYKRW
;
A
#
# COMPACT_ATOMS: atom_id res chain seq x y z
N MET A 1 23.03 -9.16 -5.75
CA MET A 1 21.56 -9.06 -5.91
C MET A 1 21.17 -7.69 -5.39
N MET A 2 20.41 -6.90 -6.14
CA MET A 2 19.93 -5.59 -5.67
C MET A 2 19.05 -5.79 -4.43
N ASN A 3 19.22 -4.95 -3.40
CA ASN A 3 18.37 -4.98 -2.21
C ASN A 3 17.13 -4.08 -2.38
N HIS A 4 16.15 -4.23 -1.50
CA HIS A 4 14.88 -3.48 -1.57
C HIS A 4 15.03 -1.97 -1.40
N GLU A 5 16.04 -1.50 -0.66
CA GLU A 5 16.30 -0.06 -0.49
C GLU A 5 16.79 0.58 -1.79
N THR A 6 17.79 -0.04 -2.43
CA THR A 6 18.32 0.42 -3.72
C THR A 6 17.26 0.29 -4.83
N MET A 7 16.47 -0.78 -4.82
CA MET A 7 15.34 -0.96 -5.73
C MET A 7 14.32 0.18 -5.58
N THR A 8 13.93 0.50 -4.34
CA THR A 8 12.99 1.60 -4.05
C THR A 8 13.54 2.93 -4.56
N ALA A 9 14.80 3.24 -4.26
CA ALA A 9 15.44 4.47 -4.71
C ALA A 9 15.48 4.58 -6.26
N ALA A 10 15.81 3.48 -6.95
CA ALA A 10 15.85 3.44 -8.41
C ALA A 10 14.47 3.69 -9.04
N ILE A 11 13.44 3.03 -8.53
CA ILE A 11 12.06 3.19 -9.02
C ILE A 11 11.56 4.62 -8.80
N LEU A 12 11.74 5.16 -7.59
CA LEU A 12 11.27 6.52 -7.28
C LEU A 12 11.98 7.59 -8.11
N THR A 13 13.29 7.43 -8.32
CA THR A 13 14.08 8.32 -9.18
C THR A 13 13.57 8.27 -10.62
N ALA A 14 13.50 7.08 -11.23
CA ALA A 14 13.04 6.93 -12.61
C ALA A 14 11.59 7.39 -12.82
N LYS A 15 10.70 7.10 -11.87
CA LYS A 15 9.31 7.58 -11.90
C LYS A 15 9.26 9.11 -11.93
N ASN A 16 10.04 9.77 -11.08
CA ASN A 16 10.04 11.24 -11.00
C ASN A 16 10.70 11.88 -12.23
N ASP A 17 11.82 11.33 -12.71
CA ASP A 17 12.53 11.83 -13.89
C ASP A 17 11.66 11.75 -15.16
N LYS A 18 10.84 10.70 -15.27
CA LYS A 18 9.89 10.50 -16.37
C LYS A 18 8.53 11.18 -16.14
N GLY A 19 8.29 11.78 -14.98
CA GLY A 19 7.05 12.49 -14.65
C GLY A 19 5.82 11.59 -14.50
N TYR A 20 5.98 10.30 -14.20
CA TYR A 20 4.86 9.39 -14.03
C TYR A 20 4.17 9.56 -12.67
N THR A 21 2.84 9.48 -12.66
CA THR A 21 2.04 9.29 -11.44
C THR A 21 1.88 7.81 -11.10
N TRP A 22 1.51 7.49 -9.86
CA TRP A 22 1.19 6.11 -9.49
C TRP A 22 -0.05 5.60 -10.20
N GLU A 23 -1.03 6.46 -10.50
CA GLU A 23 -2.22 6.10 -11.26
C GLU A 23 -1.88 5.68 -12.69
N GLN A 24 -1.01 6.43 -13.36
CA GLN A 24 -0.55 6.09 -14.70
C GLN A 24 0.19 4.75 -14.72
N LEU A 25 1.17 4.56 -13.83
CA LEU A 25 1.91 3.30 -13.76
C LEU A 25 1.00 2.12 -13.45
N ALA A 26 0.07 2.29 -12.51
CA ALA A 26 -0.86 1.26 -12.12
C ALA A 26 -1.81 0.88 -13.27
N SER A 27 -2.29 1.87 -14.04
CA SER A 27 -3.09 1.64 -15.24
C SER A 27 -2.34 0.82 -16.29
N GLU A 28 -1.09 1.15 -16.56
CA GLU A 28 -0.26 0.45 -17.57
C GLU A 28 0.02 -1.01 -17.18
N ILE A 29 0.13 -1.32 -15.89
CA ILE A 29 0.39 -2.69 -15.40
C ILE A 29 -0.88 -3.44 -14.96
N GLY A 30 -2.06 -2.82 -15.11
CA GLY A 30 -3.36 -3.42 -14.77
C GLY A 30 -3.60 -3.64 -13.28
N MET A 31 -3.08 -2.77 -12.42
CA MET A 31 -3.15 -2.89 -10.94
C MET A 31 -3.67 -1.60 -10.29
N SER A 32 -3.83 -1.60 -8.96
CA SER A 32 -4.26 -0.40 -8.23
C SER A 32 -3.08 0.52 -7.88
N PRO A 33 -3.28 1.85 -7.81
CA PRO A 33 -2.20 2.80 -7.47
C PRO A 33 -1.54 2.50 -6.12
N VAL A 34 -2.35 2.15 -5.11
CA VAL A 34 -1.87 1.82 -3.76
C VAL A 34 -1.01 0.56 -3.79
N TRP A 35 -1.43 -0.49 -4.50
CA TRP A 35 -0.64 -1.72 -4.61
C TRP A 35 0.67 -1.48 -5.37
N THR A 36 0.61 -0.77 -6.50
CA THR A 36 1.80 -0.43 -7.31
C THR A 36 2.82 0.33 -6.48
N ALA A 37 2.39 1.40 -5.81
CA ALA A 37 3.27 2.15 -4.91
C ALA A 37 3.82 1.26 -3.79
N SER A 38 2.97 0.45 -3.15
CA SER A 38 3.37 -0.45 -2.07
C SER A 38 4.46 -1.44 -2.49
N CYS A 39 4.36 -2.04 -3.68
CA CYS A 39 5.42 -2.87 -4.25
C CYS A 39 6.71 -2.08 -4.50
N SER A 40 6.60 -0.86 -5.03
CA SER A 40 7.76 0.01 -5.26
C SER A 40 8.46 0.45 -3.98
N TYR A 41 7.75 0.52 -2.85
CA TYR A 41 8.30 0.72 -1.50
C TYR A 41 8.72 -0.59 -0.81
N ALA A 42 8.77 -1.71 -1.53
CA ALA A 42 9.09 -3.02 -1.00
C ALA A 42 8.18 -3.46 0.18
N MET A 43 6.92 -3.06 0.16
CA MET A 43 5.92 -3.49 1.13
C MET A 43 5.02 -4.60 0.59
N ASN A 44 5.10 -4.91 -0.70
CA ASN A 44 4.44 -6.02 -1.37
C ASN A 44 5.29 -6.53 -2.56
N THR A 45 4.90 -7.65 -3.15
CA THR A 45 5.64 -8.30 -4.25
C THR A 45 4.81 -8.29 -5.53
N MET A 46 5.46 -8.10 -6.67
CA MET A 46 4.84 -8.19 -7.99
C MET A 46 4.99 -9.60 -8.58
N LEU A 47 4.06 -10.01 -9.44
CA LEU A 47 4.29 -11.13 -10.35
C LEU A 47 5.23 -10.68 -11.48
N ALA A 48 5.81 -11.65 -12.19
CA ALA A 48 6.80 -11.40 -13.25
C ALA A 48 6.31 -10.41 -14.31
N GLU A 49 5.09 -10.60 -14.81
CA GLU A 49 4.49 -9.74 -15.84
C GLU A 49 4.45 -8.26 -15.41
N GLN A 50 3.95 -7.96 -14.21
CA GLN A 50 3.85 -6.59 -13.71
C GLN A 50 5.22 -5.99 -13.41
N ALA A 51 6.15 -6.79 -12.86
CA ALA A 51 7.51 -6.33 -12.59
C ALA A 51 8.26 -5.95 -13.89
N GLU A 52 8.17 -6.81 -14.91
CA GLU A 52 8.78 -6.57 -16.22
C GLU A 52 8.16 -5.37 -16.93
N SER A 53 6.82 -5.23 -16.86
CA SER A 53 6.11 -4.09 -17.45
C SER A 53 6.51 -2.77 -16.78
N LEU A 54 6.52 -2.72 -15.44
CA LEU A 54 6.96 -1.54 -14.68
C LEU A 54 8.40 -1.14 -15.03
N CYS A 55 9.32 -2.11 -15.05
CA CYS A 55 10.71 -1.84 -15.39
C CYS A 55 10.86 -1.33 -16.83
N ARG A 56 10.09 -1.85 -17.78
CA ARG A 56 10.11 -1.36 -19.17
C ARG A 56 9.65 0.09 -19.28
N ILE A 57 8.56 0.46 -18.60
CA ILE A 57 8.02 1.83 -18.60
C ILE A 57 9.04 2.81 -18.00
N LEU A 58 9.69 2.38 -16.91
CA LEU A 58 10.65 3.18 -16.16
C LEU A 58 12.10 3.05 -16.65
N ASP A 59 12.36 2.28 -17.71
CA ASP A 59 13.70 2.01 -18.25
C ASP A 59 14.69 1.52 -17.17
N LEU A 60 14.24 0.53 -16.39
CA LEU A 60 14.99 -0.09 -15.29
C LEU A 60 15.48 -1.50 -15.66
N GLY A 61 16.60 -1.90 -15.08
CA GLY A 61 17.23 -3.18 -15.35
C GLY A 61 16.50 -4.40 -14.78
N GLU A 62 16.89 -5.59 -15.24
CA GLU A 62 16.36 -6.88 -14.79
C GLU A 62 16.61 -7.17 -13.30
N ASP A 63 17.63 -6.53 -12.70
CA ASP A 63 17.89 -6.62 -11.27
C ASP A 63 16.79 -5.98 -10.43
N VAL A 64 16.22 -4.85 -10.88
CA VAL A 64 15.03 -4.23 -10.27
C VAL A 64 13.82 -5.15 -10.41
N ALA A 65 13.60 -5.73 -11.60
CA ALA A 65 12.46 -6.62 -11.85
C ALA A 65 12.53 -7.87 -10.97
N ARG A 66 13.73 -8.45 -10.77
CA ARG A 66 13.93 -9.56 -9.84
C ARG A 66 13.69 -9.14 -8.40
N ALA A 67 14.14 -7.96 -7.98
CA ALA A 67 13.91 -7.47 -6.62
C ALA A 67 12.41 -7.27 -6.33
N LEU A 68 11.64 -6.73 -7.29
CA LEU A 68 10.17 -6.57 -7.19
C LEU A 68 9.42 -7.90 -7.02
N GLN A 69 10.00 -9.01 -7.47
CA GLN A 69 9.44 -10.36 -7.38
C GLN A 69 9.86 -11.11 -6.10
N THR A 70 10.74 -10.54 -5.27
CA THR A 70 11.12 -11.15 -4.00
C THR A 70 10.20 -10.71 -2.87
N CYS A 71 9.83 -11.65 -1.99
CA CYS A 71 9.05 -11.35 -0.79
C CYS A 71 9.85 -10.42 0.13
N PRO A 72 9.33 -9.24 0.50
CA PRO A 72 10.03 -8.34 1.38
C PRO A 72 9.98 -8.81 2.83
N HIS A 73 11.08 -8.55 3.55
CA HIS A 73 11.05 -8.59 5.00
C HIS A 73 10.43 -7.30 5.51
N LYS A 74 9.16 -7.36 5.92
CA LYS A 74 8.44 -6.19 6.43
C LYS A 74 8.82 -5.99 7.90
N ALA A 75 9.55 -4.93 8.18
CA ALA A 75 9.89 -4.51 9.53
C ALA A 75 9.63 -3.01 9.68
N TRP A 76 9.17 -2.61 10.85
CA TRP A 76 8.99 -1.22 11.23
C TRP A 76 9.57 -1.02 12.63
N GLY A 77 10.14 0.16 12.87
CA GLY A 77 10.59 0.53 14.20
C GLY A 77 9.43 0.55 15.19
N ALA A 78 9.70 0.32 16.47
CA ALA A 78 8.71 0.46 17.55
C ALA A 78 8.31 1.94 17.82
N SER A 79 8.70 2.87 16.96
CA SER A 79 8.50 4.30 17.12
C SER A 79 7.21 4.77 16.45
N VAL A 80 6.52 5.70 17.10
CA VAL A 80 5.42 6.48 16.51
C VAL A 80 5.91 7.16 15.21
N PRO A 81 5.14 7.11 14.10
CA PRO A 81 5.52 7.80 12.87
C PRO A 81 5.69 9.30 13.09
N THR A 82 6.73 9.89 12.51
CA THR A 82 7.01 11.33 12.62
C THR A 82 6.58 12.13 11.40
N ASP A 83 6.41 11.47 10.25
CA ASP A 83 5.81 12.12 9.07
C ASP A 83 4.36 12.54 9.39
N PRO A 84 3.96 13.80 9.16
CA PRO A 84 2.64 14.28 9.55
C PRO A 84 1.48 13.54 8.90
N LEU A 85 1.56 13.18 7.61
CA LEU A 85 0.45 12.51 6.92
C LEU A 85 0.29 11.07 7.42
N ILE A 86 1.41 10.34 7.56
CA ILE A 86 1.41 8.97 8.11
C ILE A 86 0.98 8.98 9.58
N TYR A 87 1.41 9.99 10.36
CA TYR A 87 1.02 10.15 11.75
C TYR A 87 -0.50 10.33 11.91
N ARG A 88 -1.20 11.04 11.01
CA ARG A 88 -2.66 11.15 11.09
C ARG A 88 -3.39 9.84 10.89
N LEU A 89 -2.85 8.94 10.04
CA LEU A 89 -3.40 7.58 9.91
C LEU A 89 -3.23 6.80 11.23
N TYR A 90 -2.06 6.92 11.86
CA TYR A 90 -1.80 6.33 13.17
C TYR A 90 -2.67 6.94 14.28
N GLU A 91 -2.83 8.26 14.31
CA GLU A 91 -3.67 8.97 15.28
C GLU A 91 -5.15 8.55 15.14
N ALA A 92 -5.65 8.41 13.90
CA ALA A 92 -7.00 7.94 13.66
C ALA A 92 -7.25 6.53 14.22
N THR A 93 -6.30 5.60 14.10
CA THR A 93 -6.44 4.27 14.71
C THR A 93 -6.41 4.31 16.23
N MET A 94 -5.66 5.25 16.83
CA MET A 94 -5.64 5.43 18.28
C MET A 94 -6.94 6.04 18.81
N ILE A 95 -7.53 7.01 18.10
CA ILE A 95 -8.79 7.66 18.49
C ILE A 95 -9.99 6.74 18.29
N TYR A 96 -10.08 6.09 17.13
CA TYR A 96 -11.27 5.33 16.72
C TYR A 96 -11.11 3.82 16.83
N GLY A 97 -9.93 3.29 17.15
CA GLY A 97 -9.67 1.85 17.11
C GLY A 97 -10.60 1.04 18.02
N GLN A 98 -10.87 1.54 19.23
CA GLN A 98 -11.75 0.85 20.17
C GLN A 98 -13.22 0.87 19.70
N SER A 99 -13.72 1.99 19.17
CA SER A 99 -15.10 2.08 18.68
C SER A 99 -15.29 1.28 17.39
N VAL A 100 -14.32 1.31 16.47
CA VAL A 100 -14.33 0.48 15.27
C VAL A 100 -14.33 -1.01 15.63
N LYS A 101 -13.50 -1.43 16.59
CA LYS A 101 -13.48 -2.82 17.08
C LYS A 101 -14.86 -3.25 17.57
N ASP A 102 -15.48 -2.43 18.42
CA ASP A 102 -16.79 -2.73 19.00
C ASP A 102 -17.87 -2.85 17.92
N ILE A 103 -17.93 -1.89 17.00
CA ILE A 103 -18.88 -1.90 15.87
C ILE A 103 -18.65 -3.10 14.94
N VAL A 104 -17.39 -3.50 14.70
CA VAL A 104 -17.09 -4.71 13.92
C VAL A 104 -17.61 -5.96 14.66
N HIS A 105 -17.43 -6.04 15.97
CA HIS A 105 -17.92 -7.16 16.77
C HIS A 105 -19.45 -7.21 16.83
N GLU A 106 -20.13 -6.06 16.90
CA GLU A 106 -21.59 -5.99 16.78
C GLU A 106 -22.10 -6.49 15.42
N LYS A 107 -21.41 -6.14 14.33
CA LYS A 107 -21.85 -6.44 12.96
C LYS A 107 -21.49 -7.84 12.47
N PHE A 108 -20.31 -8.33 12.85
CA PHE A 108 -19.71 -9.53 12.28
C PHE A 108 -19.44 -10.63 13.32
N GLY A 109 -19.46 -10.30 14.61
CA GLY A 109 -19.12 -11.22 15.70
C GLY A 109 -17.61 -11.24 16.03
N ASP A 110 -17.21 -12.25 16.79
CA ASP A 110 -15.84 -12.40 17.29
C ASP A 110 -14.85 -12.79 16.16
N GLY A 111 -13.98 -11.85 15.82
CA GLY A 111 -13.03 -11.97 14.72
C GLY A 111 -12.30 -10.66 14.42
N ILE A 112 -11.67 -10.62 13.23
CA ILE A 112 -10.90 -9.46 12.75
C ILE A 112 -11.19 -9.14 11.29
N MET A 113 -10.94 -7.89 10.88
CA MET A 113 -10.79 -7.51 9.48
C MET A 113 -9.37 -7.86 9.02
N SER A 114 -9.24 -8.64 7.95
CA SER A 114 -7.95 -9.00 7.37
C SER A 114 -7.22 -7.79 6.79
N ALA A 115 -5.90 -7.77 6.95
CA ALA A 115 -4.98 -6.86 6.23
C ALA A 115 -4.20 -7.59 5.12
N ILE A 116 -4.62 -8.83 4.77
CA ILE A 116 -4.00 -9.66 3.73
C ILE A 116 -4.97 -9.87 2.57
N ASP A 117 -6.17 -10.41 2.85
CA ASP A 117 -7.29 -10.43 1.90
C ASP A 117 -7.98 -9.05 2.02
N TYR A 118 -7.35 -8.08 1.37
CA TYR A 118 -7.50 -6.66 1.67
C TYR A 118 -7.28 -5.78 0.44
N ARG A 119 -8.04 -4.69 0.36
CA ARG A 119 -7.95 -3.65 -0.67
C ARG A 119 -7.97 -2.28 0.00
N MET A 120 -7.21 -1.34 -0.56
CA MET A 120 -7.19 0.05 -0.12
C MET A 120 -7.28 0.98 -1.33
N PHE A 121 -8.07 2.02 -1.18
CA PHE A 121 -8.25 3.08 -2.17
C PHE A 121 -8.04 4.44 -1.52
N VAL A 122 -7.50 5.38 -2.28
CA VAL A 122 -7.31 6.78 -1.86
C VAL A 122 -7.88 7.65 -2.95
N ASP A 123 -8.93 8.38 -2.63
CA ASP A 123 -9.70 9.18 -3.58
C ASP A 123 -9.80 10.64 -3.11
N ARG A 124 -9.85 11.55 -4.07
CA ARG A 124 -10.13 12.98 -3.83
C ARG A 124 -11.62 13.22 -3.99
N VAL A 125 -12.22 13.90 -3.01
CA VAL A 125 -13.60 14.38 -3.09
C VAL A 125 -13.59 15.90 -3.01
N GLU A 126 -14.12 16.54 -4.04
CA GLU A 126 -14.28 18.00 -4.05
C GLU A 126 -15.27 18.43 -2.96
N ASP A 127 -14.90 19.44 -2.18
CA ASP A 127 -15.74 19.99 -1.12
C ASP A 127 -15.65 21.53 -1.13
N PRO A 128 -16.78 22.26 -1.03
CA PRO A 128 -16.79 23.72 -1.04
C PRO A 128 -15.87 24.39 -0.01
N LYS A 129 -15.49 23.69 1.06
CA LYS A 129 -14.60 24.18 2.12
C LYS A 129 -13.15 23.70 1.98
N GLY A 130 -12.82 23.06 0.87
CA GLY A 130 -11.53 22.47 0.60
C GLY A 130 -11.64 20.95 0.55
N ASP A 131 -11.01 20.38 -0.48
CA ASP A 131 -11.18 18.97 -0.83
C ASP A 131 -10.83 18.01 0.28
N ARG A 132 -11.47 16.84 0.23
CA ARG A 132 -11.33 15.78 1.20
C ARG A 132 -10.53 14.63 0.60
N VAL A 133 -9.71 14.01 1.43
CA VAL A 133 -9.08 12.71 1.13
C VAL A 133 -9.98 11.63 1.72
N VAL A 134 -10.46 10.74 0.86
CA VAL A 134 -11.21 9.55 1.27
C VAL A 134 -10.27 8.36 1.18
N ILE A 135 -10.14 7.63 2.29
CA ILE A 135 -9.39 6.37 2.35
C ILE A 135 -10.39 5.27 2.64
N THR A 136 -10.50 4.31 1.72
CA THR A 136 -11.36 3.13 1.89
C THR A 136 -10.49 1.95 2.31
N LEU A 137 -10.83 1.34 3.45
CA LEU A 137 -10.21 0.11 3.95
C LEU A 137 -11.20 -1.04 3.79
N ASP A 138 -10.92 -1.99 2.90
CA ASP A 138 -11.83 -3.08 2.59
C ASP A 138 -11.11 -4.42 2.82
N GLY A 139 -11.38 -5.04 3.97
CA GLY A 139 -10.78 -6.29 4.37
C GLY A 139 -11.82 -7.38 4.65
N LYS A 140 -11.49 -8.61 4.26
CA LYS A 140 -12.32 -9.77 4.56
C LYS A 140 -12.42 -10.00 6.06
N PHE A 141 -13.64 -10.25 6.56
CA PHE A 141 -13.84 -10.66 7.94
C PHE A 141 -13.39 -12.11 8.17
N LEU A 142 -12.64 -12.34 9.25
CA LEU A 142 -12.11 -13.64 9.65
C LEU A 142 -12.58 -13.96 11.07
N PRO A 143 -13.58 -14.85 11.25
CA PRO A 143 -14.04 -15.26 12.57
C PRO A 143 -13.00 -16.15 13.27
N TYR A 144 -12.90 -16.05 14.60
CA TYR A 144 -12.09 -16.98 15.37
C TYR A 144 -12.70 -18.38 15.32
N LYS A 145 -11.88 -19.36 14.96
CA LYS A 145 -12.28 -20.76 15.04
C LYS A 145 -12.29 -21.22 16.50
N ARG A 146 -13.24 -22.08 16.83
CA ARG A 146 -13.34 -22.78 18.12
C ARG A 146 -13.04 -24.25 17.87
N TRP A 147 -11.81 -24.67 18.14
CA TRP A 147 -11.36 -26.05 18.01
C TRP A 147 -10.91 -26.59 19.37
#